data_AF-A0A3C0IV61-F1
#
_entry.id   AF-A0A3C0IV61-F1
#
_cell.length_a   1.000
_cell.length_b   1.000
_cell.length_c   1.000
_cell.angle_alpha   90.00
_cell.angle_beta   90.00
_cell.angle_gamma   90.00
#
_symmetry.space_group_name_H-M   'P 1'
#
loop_
_entity.id
_entity.type
_entity.pdbx_description
1 polymer ?
#
loop_
_entity_poly.entity_id
_entity_poly.type
_entity_poly.pdbx_seq_one_letter_code
_entity_poly.pdbx_strand_id
1 'polypeptide(L)'
;NDANLVGLSFGGMLVTEICKQYPNSKGYLISSNTGTHEFPLWLKVGKYIPAYRWSPFAQSNRYSLLLRWFLGPKKGAVETLLKGIIAASNPLFTLWAIDAIMHWNNRTVPANIERIHGTADKLLPAFLIKNATLVSGGTHLMIMNNASIISQWLQQKIIN
;
A
#
# COMPACT_ATOMS: atom_id res chain seq x y z
N ASN A 1 -20.33 4.64 14.29
CA ASN A 1 -18.94 4.81 13.81
C ASN A 1 -18.66 6.28 13.61
N ASP A 2 -17.50 6.74 14.06
CA ASP A 2 -17.10 8.15 13.96
C ASP A 2 -16.61 8.51 12.54
N ALA A 3 -15.99 7.55 11.83
CA ALA A 3 -15.62 7.68 10.42
C ALA A 3 -15.32 6.30 9.79
N ASN A 4 -15.52 6.20 8.47
CA ASN A 4 -15.00 5.11 7.63
C ASN A 4 -13.75 5.62 6.89
N LEU A 5 -12.61 4.98 7.08
CA LEU A 5 -11.31 5.39 6.55
C LEU A 5 -10.81 4.35 5.55
N VAL A 6 -10.53 4.76 4.31
CA VAL A 6 -10.00 3.86 3.27
C VAL A 6 -8.56 4.24 2.97
N GLY A 7 -7.65 3.26 3.03
CA GLY A 7 -6.23 3.49 2.84
C GLY A 7 -5.60 2.48 1.87
N LEU A 8 -4.99 2.99 0.80
CA LEU A 8 -4.19 2.20 -0.13
C LEU A 8 -2.72 2.21 0.29
N SER A 9 -2.07 1.05 0.34
CA SER A 9 -0.61 0.94 0.54
C SER A 9 -0.12 1.75 1.75
N PHE A 10 0.78 2.72 1.58
CA PHE A 10 1.20 3.66 2.63
C PHE A 10 0.03 4.36 3.31
N GLY A 11 -1.01 4.76 2.58
CA GLY A 11 -2.23 5.31 3.17
C GLY A 11 -2.93 4.34 4.13
N GLY A 12 -2.83 3.02 3.87
CA GLY A 12 -3.34 2.01 4.81
C GLY A 12 -2.52 1.90 6.10
N MET A 13 -1.21 2.19 6.05
CA MET A 13 -0.38 2.32 7.25
C MET A 13 -0.84 3.52 8.09
N LEU A 14 -1.15 4.66 7.44
CA LEU A 14 -1.69 5.84 8.11
C LEU A 14 -3.06 5.56 8.73
N VAL A 15 -3.97 4.91 8.00
CA VAL A 15 -5.28 4.48 8.55
C VAL A 15 -5.10 3.56 9.76
N THR A 16 -4.10 2.66 9.72
CA THR A 16 -3.78 1.78 10.86
C THR A 16 -3.38 2.59 12.10
N GLU A 17 -2.59 3.65 11.96
CA GLU A 17 -2.24 4.53 13.09
C GLU A 17 -3.44 5.32 13.60
N ILE A 18 -4.29 5.84 12.70
CA ILE A 18 -5.51 6.57 13.07
C ILE A 18 -6.47 5.64 13.83
N CYS A 19 -6.72 4.43 13.35
CA CYS A 19 -7.62 3.47 14.00
C CYS A 19 -7.17 3.03 15.40
N LYS A 20 -5.87 3.13 15.73
CA LYS A 20 -5.38 2.91 17.11
C LYS A 20 -5.78 4.04 18.06
N GLN A 21 -5.81 5.28 17.58
CA GLN A 21 -6.18 6.45 18.37
C GLN A 21 -7.70 6.65 18.45
N TYR A 22 -8.43 6.19 17.42
CA TYR A 22 -9.88 6.36 17.28
C TYR A 22 -10.57 4.99 17.17
N PRO A 23 -10.83 4.30 18.29
CA PRO A 23 -11.38 2.94 18.30
C PRO A 23 -12.80 2.84 17.68
N ASN A 24 -13.55 3.93 17.63
CA ASN A 24 -14.88 4.01 17.00
C ASN A 24 -14.86 4.22 15.48
N SER A 25 -13.69 4.49 14.89
CA SER A 25 -13.53 4.55 13.43
C SER A 25 -13.36 3.15 12.87
N LYS A 26 -13.73 2.94 11.60
CA LYS A 26 -13.49 1.70 10.87
C LYS A 26 -12.49 1.94 9.74
N GLY A 27 -11.45 1.12 9.67
CA GLY A 27 -10.41 1.19 8.64
C GLY A 27 -10.58 0.10 7.59
N TYR A 28 -10.43 0.47 6.31
CA TYR A 28 -10.47 -0.45 5.17
C TYR A 28 -9.18 -0.32 4.39
N LEU A 29 -8.32 -1.32 4.51
CA LEU A 29 -6.98 -1.29 3.90
C LEU A 29 -6.97 -2.05 2.59
N ILE A 30 -6.35 -1.45 1.58
CA ILE A 30 -6.21 -2.02 0.24
C ILE A 30 -4.72 -2.15 -0.06
N SER A 31 -4.26 -3.34 -0.43
CA SER A 31 -2.86 -3.60 -0.79
C SER A 31 -1.87 -3.04 0.24
N SER A 32 -2.13 -3.27 1.51
CA SER A 32 -1.42 -2.62 2.62
C SER A 32 -1.15 -3.61 3.73
N ASN A 33 -0.15 -3.29 4.54
CA ASN A 33 0.22 -4.05 5.71
C ASN A 33 -0.19 -3.31 7.00
N THR A 34 -0.30 -4.07 8.08
CA THR A 34 -0.76 -3.58 9.38
C THR A 34 0.35 -3.49 10.40
N GLY A 35 1.53 -4.02 10.09
CA GLY A 35 2.69 -3.83 10.93
C GLY A 35 3.97 -4.35 10.32
N THR A 36 5.07 -4.11 11.03
CA THR A 36 6.42 -4.50 10.61
C THR A 36 6.63 -6.00 10.49
N HIS A 37 5.83 -6.79 11.21
CA HIS A 37 5.88 -8.25 11.13
C HIS A 37 5.52 -8.76 9.72
N GLU A 38 4.67 -8.03 8.99
CA GLU A 38 4.26 -8.33 7.62
C GLU A 38 5.21 -7.72 6.56
N PHE A 39 6.26 -6.99 6.96
CA PHE A 39 7.23 -6.49 5.99
C PHE A 39 8.09 -7.61 5.40
N PRO A 40 8.29 -7.61 4.07
CA PRO A 40 9.30 -8.45 3.45
C PRO A 40 10.71 -8.01 3.88
N LEU A 41 11.68 -8.93 3.74
CA LEU A 41 13.04 -8.72 4.23
C LEU A 41 13.69 -7.45 3.66
N TRP A 42 13.50 -7.15 2.37
CA TRP A 42 14.07 -5.96 1.75
C TRP A 42 13.58 -4.65 2.36
N LEU A 43 12.32 -4.57 2.82
CA LEU A 43 11.82 -3.39 3.54
C LEU A 43 12.36 -3.35 4.98
N LYS A 44 12.51 -4.50 5.63
CA LYS A 44 13.10 -4.59 6.99
C LYS A 44 14.56 -4.12 7.03
N VAL A 45 15.34 -4.44 5.98
CA VAL A 45 16.75 -4.00 5.88
C VAL A 45 16.92 -2.61 5.29
N GLY A 46 15.93 -2.11 4.54
CA GLY A 46 15.97 -0.81 3.86
C GLY A 46 16.19 0.38 4.81
N LYS A 47 15.83 0.26 6.09
CA LYS A 47 16.13 1.27 7.12
C LYS A 47 17.63 1.38 7.47
N TYR A 48 18.40 0.31 7.28
CA TYR A 48 19.85 0.30 7.55
C TYR A 48 20.67 0.69 6.33
N ILE A 49 20.11 0.50 5.13
CA ILE A 49 20.75 0.83 3.86
C ILE A 49 19.86 1.83 3.12
N PRO A 50 19.93 3.13 3.44
CA PRO A 50 19.02 4.13 2.90
C PRO A 50 19.43 4.57 1.49
N ALA A 51 19.58 3.61 0.58
CA ALA A 51 19.93 3.85 -0.83
C ALA A 51 18.92 4.79 -1.52
N TYR A 52 17.68 4.85 -1.03
CA TYR A 52 16.66 5.78 -1.49
C TYR A 52 17.03 7.26 -1.28
N ARG A 53 17.86 7.60 -0.29
CA ARG A 53 18.29 8.99 -0.01
C ARG A 53 19.35 9.51 -0.99
N TRP A 54 19.97 8.62 -1.76
CA TRP A 54 21.12 8.90 -2.63
C TRP A 54 20.74 8.84 -4.12
N SER A 55 19.50 8.45 -4.41
CA SER A 55 19.03 8.28 -5.77
C SER A 55 18.21 9.49 -6.24
N PRO A 56 18.43 10.02 -7.45
CA PRO A 56 17.49 10.93 -8.09
C PRO A 56 16.21 10.14 -8.42
N PHE A 57 15.30 10.10 -7.45
CA PHE A 57 14.09 9.27 -7.40
C PHE A 57 13.16 9.44 -8.62
N ALA A 58 13.28 10.57 -9.33
CA ALA A 58 12.34 10.98 -10.36
C ALA A 58 12.83 10.84 -11.81
N GLN A 59 14.14 10.63 -12.07
CA GLN A 59 14.69 10.90 -13.41
C GLN A 59 15.32 9.69 -14.12
N SER A 60 15.48 8.55 -13.44
CA SER A 60 16.06 7.35 -14.07
C SER A 60 14.97 6.39 -14.58
N ASN A 61 15.03 6.05 -15.87
CA ASN A 61 14.14 5.06 -16.50
C ASN A 61 14.17 3.70 -15.79
N ARG A 62 15.27 3.36 -15.10
CA ARG A 62 15.40 2.10 -14.35
C ARG A 62 14.52 2.06 -13.11
N TYR A 63 14.40 3.16 -12.38
CA TYR A 63 13.51 3.24 -11.21
C TYR A 63 12.04 3.14 -11.61
N SER A 64 11.66 3.78 -12.71
CA SER A 64 10.31 3.66 -13.27
C SER A 64 9.97 2.20 -13.63
N LEU A 65 10.91 1.45 -14.21
CA LEU A 65 10.72 0.03 -14.51
C LEU A 65 10.59 -0.83 -13.24
N LEU A 66 11.45 -0.62 -12.24
CA LEU A 66 11.37 -1.34 -10.96
C LEU A 66 10.04 -1.06 -10.24
N LEU A 67 9.65 0.20 -10.14
CA LEU A 67 8.40 0.62 -9.51
C LEU A 67 7.21 -0.01 -10.21
N ARG A 68 7.18 0.02 -11.55
CA ARG A 68 6.13 -0.66 -12.33
C ARG A 68 6.11 -2.17 -12.07
N TRP A 69 7.27 -2.82 -11.95
CA TRP A 69 7.32 -4.25 -11.68
C TRP A 69 6.75 -4.59 -10.30
N PHE A 70 7.14 -3.85 -9.26
CA PHE A 70 6.63 -4.05 -7.89
C PHE A 70 5.14 -3.72 -7.76
N LEU A 71 4.69 -2.62 -8.38
CA LEU A 71 3.31 -2.17 -8.33
C LEU A 71 2.36 -3.01 -9.21
N GLY A 72 2.89 -3.56 -10.31
CA GLY A 72 2.17 -4.44 -11.22
C GLY A 72 0.95 -3.81 -11.89
N PRO A 73 1.05 -2.66 -12.59
CA PRO A 73 -0.06 -2.14 -13.39
C PRO A 73 -0.36 -3.09 -14.56
N LYS A 74 -1.64 -3.30 -14.89
CA LYS A 74 -2.02 -3.87 -16.19
C LYS A 74 -1.61 -2.91 -17.30
N LYS A 75 -1.23 -3.46 -18.46
CA LYS A 75 -0.88 -2.66 -19.65
C LYS A 75 -2.06 -1.78 -20.07
N GLY A 76 -1.76 -0.67 -20.74
CA GLY A 76 -2.76 0.28 -21.23
C GLY A 76 -3.06 1.39 -20.21
N ALA A 77 -4.35 1.64 -19.95
CA ALA A 77 -4.80 2.81 -19.18
C ALA A 77 -4.20 2.91 -17.77
N VAL A 78 -4.12 1.79 -17.03
CA VAL A 78 -3.56 1.79 -15.67
C VAL A 78 -2.07 2.10 -15.66
N GLU A 79 -1.31 1.61 -16.64
CA GLU A 79 0.10 1.95 -16.78
C GLU A 79 0.30 3.45 -17.08
N THR A 80 -0.52 4.01 -17.98
CA THR A 80 -0.48 5.44 -18.29
C THR A 80 -0.83 6.29 -17.08
N LEU A 81 -1.87 5.90 -16.34
CA LEU A 81 -2.27 6.59 -15.11
C LEU A 81 -1.15 6.55 -14.06
N LEU A 82 -0.51 5.39 -13.84
CA LEU A 82 0.61 5.28 -12.91
C LEU A 82 1.78 6.19 -13.31
N LYS A 83 2.12 6.29 -14.60
CA LYS A 83 3.15 7.22 -15.08
C LYS A 83 2.77 8.67 -14.78
N GLY A 84 1.51 9.04 -14.97
CA GLY A 84 1.00 10.37 -14.62
C GLY A 84 1.10 10.68 -13.13
N ILE A 85 0.75 9.73 -12.27
CA ILE A 85 0.87 9.88 -10.81
C ILE A 85 2.35 10.08 -10.41
N ILE A 86 3.26 9.27 -10.94
CA ILE A 86 4.69 9.39 -10.66
C ILE A 86 5.22 10.75 -11.11
N ALA A 87 4.86 11.19 -12.32
CA ALA A 87 5.30 12.47 -12.87
C ALA A 87 4.77 13.69 -12.09
N ALA A 88 3.55 13.60 -11.55
CA ALA A 88 2.92 14.65 -10.74
C ALA A 88 3.33 14.61 -9.26
N SER A 89 4.01 13.55 -8.81
CA SER A 89 4.37 13.39 -7.40
C SER A 89 5.50 14.33 -6.99
N ASN A 90 5.35 14.97 -5.82
CA ASN A 90 6.42 15.79 -5.25
C ASN A 90 7.59 14.89 -4.81
N PRO A 91 8.83 15.10 -5.33
CA PRO A 91 9.97 14.26 -4.99
C PRO A 91 10.35 14.30 -3.50
N LEU A 92 10.25 15.47 -2.86
CA LEU A 92 10.55 15.63 -1.43
C LEU A 92 9.54 14.85 -0.58
N PHE A 93 8.25 14.93 -0.92
CA PHE A 93 7.23 14.13 -0.26
C PHE A 93 7.45 12.63 -0.47
N THR A 94 7.82 12.22 -1.68
CA THR A 94 8.09 10.80 -2.00
C THR A 94 9.24 10.26 -1.17
N LEU A 95 10.35 11.01 -1.09
CA LEU A 95 11.51 10.64 -0.26
C LEU A 95 11.13 10.56 1.22
N TRP A 96 10.38 11.54 1.72
CA TRP A 96 9.88 11.52 3.08
C TRP A 96 8.96 10.32 3.35
N ALA A 97 8.04 10.01 2.44
CA ALA A 97 7.11 8.90 2.60
C ALA A 97 7.85 7.55 2.64
N ILE A 98 8.86 7.38 1.80
CA ILE A 98 9.72 6.19 1.84
C ILE A 98 10.46 6.10 3.17
N ASP A 99 11.03 7.21 3.63
CA ASP A 99 11.70 7.27 4.92
C ASP A 99 10.75 6.88 6.07
N ALA A 100 9.52 7.41 6.06
CA ALA A 100 8.48 7.06 7.02
C ALA A 100 8.11 5.57 6.96
N ILE A 101 7.99 4.98 5.77
CA ILE A 101 7.71 3.54 5.59
C ILE A 101 8.85 2.70 6.19
N MET A 102 10.11 3.04 5.90
CA MET A 102 11.28 2.28 6.36
C MET A 102 11.42 2.33 7.89
N HIS A 103 11.06 3.45 8.50
CA HIS A 103 11.15 3.64 9.96
C HIS A 103 9.85 3.30 10.70
N TRP A 104 8.78 2.95 9.99
CA TRP A 104 7.52 2.58 10.62
C TRP A 104 7.71 1.33 11.48
N ASN A 105 7.42 1.44 12.78
CA ASN A 105 7.59 0.37 13.76
C ASN A 105 6.27 0.02 14.46
N ASN A 106 5.25 -0.32 13.68
CA ASN A 106 4.01 -0.80 14.27
C ASN A 106 4.07 -2.29 14.65
N ARG A 107 3.68 -2.59 15.89
CA ARG A 107 3.54 -3.94 16.46
C ARG A 107 2.11 -4.27 16.88
N THR A 108 1.22 -3.27 16.92
CA THR A 108 -0.15 -3.42 17.38
C THR A 108 -1.09 -3.25 16.21
N VAL A 109 -1.87 -4.29 15.90
CA VAL A 109 -2.89 -4.26 14.86
C VAL A 109 -4.23 -3.95 15.53
N PRO A 110 -4.85 -2.79 15.25
CA PRO A 110 -6.13 -2.45 15.85
C PRO A 110 -7.25 -3.35 15.29
N ALA A 111 -8.23 -3.73 16.12
CA ALA A 111 -9.25 -4.72 15.77
C ALA A 111 -10.35 -4.19 14.84
N ASN A 112 -10.43 -2.87 14.68
CA ASN A 112 -11.42 -2.13 13.89
C ASN A 112 -10.97 -1.90 12.43
N ILE A 113 -10.12 -2.77 11.89
CA ILE A 113 -9.68 -2.70 10.49
C ILE A 113 -10.01 -3.97 9.73
N GLU A 114 -10.38 -3.79 8.47
CA GLU A 114 -10.58 -4.87 7.50
C GLU A 114 -9.69 -4.65 6.29
N ARG A 115 -9.34 -5.74 5.61
CA ARG A 115 -8.31 -5.70 4.57
C ARG A 115 -8.69 -6.52 3.36
N ILE A 116 -8.32 -5.99 2.20
CA ILE A 116 -8.31 -6.72 0.94
C ILE A 116 -6.90 -6.65 0.35
N HIS A 117 -6.37 -7.80 -0.08
CA HIS A 117 -5.00 -7.91 -0.56
C HIS A 117 -4.86 -8.80 -1.81
N GLY A 118 -3.93 -8.44 -2.69
CA GLY A 118 -3.69 -9.16 -3.94
C GLY A 118 -2.73 -10.33 -3.75
N THR A 119 -3.07 -11.51 -4.27
CA THR A 119 -2.20 -12.71 -4.19
C THR A 119 -0.93 -12.61 -5.06
N ALA A 120 -0.93 -11.74 -6.07
CA ALA A 120 0.20 -11.45 -6.95
C ALA A 120 0.89 -10.12 -6.63
N ASP A 121 0.67 -9.56 -5.43
CA ASP A 121 1.39 -8.38 -4.95
C ASP A 121 2.88 -8.72 -4.73
N LYS A 122 3.76 -8.03 -5.48
CA LYS A 122 5.20 -8.23 -5.41
C LYS A 122 5.87 -7.28 -4.41
N LEU A 123 5.22 -6.18 -4.05
CA LEU A 123 5.75 -5.21 -3.09
C LEU A 123 5.49 -5.68 -1.66
N LEU A 124 4.29 -6.21 -1.41
CA LEU A 124 3.86 -6.79 -0.13
C LEU A 124 3.34 -8.21 -0.39
N PRO A 125 4.22 -9.23 -0.39
CA PRO A 125 3.83 -10.59 -0.74
C PRO A 125 2.71 -11.13 0.16
N ALA A 126 1.67 -11.69 -0.45
CA ALA A 126 0.45 -12.12 0.26
C ALA A 126 0.70 -13.15 1.38
N PHE A 127 1.74 -13.99 1.28
CA PHE A 127 2.08 -14.96 2.32
C PHE A 127 2.57 -14.32 3.63
N LEU A 128 2.93 -13.03 3.60
CA LEU A 128 3.26 -12.24 4.80
C LEU A 128 2.05 -11.51 5.39
N ILE A 129 0.96 -11.38 4.62
CA ILE A 129 -0.25 -10.67 5.01
C ILE A 129 -1.21 -11.64 5.70
N LYS A 130 -1.60 -11.32 6.94
CA LYS A 130 -2.56 -12.13 7.71
C LYS A 130 -3.97 -11.55 7.58
N ASN A 131 -5.03 -12.29 7.91
CA ASN A 131 -6.38 -11.72 8.11
C ASN A 131 -6.82 -10.69 7.04
N ALA A 132 -6.80 -11.08 5.77
CA ALA A 132 -7.22 -10.24 4.65
C ALA A 132 -8.06 -11.04 3.66
N THR A 133 -9.05 -10.40 3.03
CA THR A 133 -9.74 -10.92 1.85
C THR A 133 -8.73 -10.98 0.71
N LEU A 134 -8.48 -12.17 0.16
CA LEU A 134 -7.50 -12.34 -0.91
C LEU A 134 -8.14 -12.26 -2.29
N VAL A 135 -7.53 -11.46 -3.18
CA VAL A 135 -7.90 -11.36 -4.60
C VAL A 135 -6.93 -12.20 -5.42
N SER A 136 -7.43 -13.29 -6.01
CA SER A 136 -6.65 -14.15 -6.90
C SER A 136 -6.11 -13.35 -8.09
N GLY A 137 -4.80 -13.42 -8.35
CA GLY A 137 -4.11 -12.65 -9.38
C GLY A 137 -4.03 -11.13 -9.15
N GLY A 138 -4.56 -10.61 -8.03
CA GLY A 138 -4.50 -9.19 -7.70
C GLY A 138 -3.06 -8.74 -7.44
N THR A 139 -2.64 -7.63 -8.06
CA THR A 139 -1.32 -7.00 -7.81
C THR A 139 -1.43 -5.92 -6.74
N HIS A 140 -0.33 -5.25 -6.40
CA HIS A 140 -0.37 -4.09 -5.49
C HIS A 140 -1.34 -3.00 -5.99
N LEU A 141 -1.40 -2.77 -7.30
CA LEU A 141 -2.34 -1.84 -7.93
C LEU A 141 -3.72 -2.44 -8.25
N MET A 142 -4.16 -3.49 -7.54
CA MET A 142 -5.49 -4.07 -7.74
C MET A 142 -6.65 -3.08 -7.55
N ILE A 143 -6.46 -1.99 -6.79
CA ILE A 143 -7.43 -0.88 -6.72
C ILE A 143 -7.76 -0.30 -8.10
N MET A 144 -6.80 -0.29 -9.02
CA MET A 144 -7.00 0.15 -10.40
C MET A 144 -7.23 -1.06 -11.33
N ASN A 145 -6.45 -2.12 -11.19
CA ASN A 145 -6.51 -3.29 -12.09
C ASN A 145 -7.79 -4.13 -11.94
N ASN A 146 -8.43 -4.06 -10.78
CA ASN A 146 -9.57 -4.88 -10.36
C ASN A 146 -10.60 -4.00 -9.62
N ALA A 147 -10.79 -2.76 -10.09
CA ALA A 147 -11.61 -1.74 -9.42
C ALA A 147 -13.02 -2.24 -9.05
N SER A 148 -13.66 -3.04 -9.90
CA SER A 148 -14.99 -3.61 -9.62
C SER A 148 -15.01 -4.50 -8.37
N ILE A 149 -14.01 -5.36 -8.19
CA ILE A 149 -13.88 -6.23 -7.01
C ILE A 149 -13.68 -5.39 -5.76
N ILE A 150 -12.84 -4.36 -5.84
CA ILE A 150 -12.57 -3.48 -4.70
C ILE A 150 -13.81 -2.65 -4.33
N SER A 151 -14.52 -2.10 -5.32
CA SER A 151 -15.77 -1.36 -5.09
C SER A 151 -16.84 -2.25 -4.47
N GLN A 152 -17.01 -3.48 -4.94
CA GLN A 152 -17.95 -4.44 -4.36
C GLN A 152 -17.59 -4.78 -2.91
N TRP A 153 -16.30 -5.04 -2.64
CA TRP A 153 -15.84 -5.31 -1.29
C TRP A 153 -16.08 -4.12 -0.35
N LEU A 154 -15.75 -2.90 -0.77
CA LEU A 154 -16.02 -1.69 0.01
C LEU A 154 -17.52 -1.49 0.25
N GLN A 155 -18.36 -1.70 -0.77
CA GLN A 155 -19.80 -1.58 -0.64
C GLN A 155 -20.36 -2.56 0.40
N GLN A 156 -19.90 -3.82 0.36
CA GLN A 156 -20.31 -4.85 1.31
C GLN A 156 -19.89 -4.56 2.74
N LYS A 157 -18.81 -3.82 2.95
CA LYS A 157 -18.21 -3.56 4.26
C LYS A 157 -18.59 -2.23 4.88
N ILE A 158 -18.93 -1.23 4.05
CA ILE A 158 -19.27 0.12 4.50
C ILE A 158 -20.79 0.31 4.64
N ILE A 159 -21.57 -0.28 3.73
CA ILE A 159 -23.02 -0.02 3.65
C ILE A 159 -23.83 -1.03 4.48
N ASN A 160 -23.32 -2.25 4.66
CA ASN A 160 -23.94 -3.26 5.53
C ASN A 160 -23.34 -3.20 6.93
#